data_AF-A0A0U2YNR1-F1
#
_entry.id   AF-A0A0U2YNR1-F1
#
_cell.length_a   1.000
_cell.length_b   1.000
_cell.length_c   1.000
_cell.angle_alpha   90.00
_cell.angle_beta   90.00
_cell.angle_gamma   90.00
#
_symmetry.space_group_name_H-M   'P 1'
#
loop_
_entity.id
_entity.type
_entity.pdbx_description
1 polymer ?
#
loop_
_entity_poly.entity_id
_entity_poly.type
_entity_poly.pdbx_seq_one_letter_code
_entity_poly.pdbx_strand_id
1 'polypeptide(L)' 'MIPLHRVGPYRYDDQPFGGGYTSAAFHGRAPNKTPVVVKKSKQTQSPKETKDLTARLSREMALL' A
#
# COMPACT_ATOMS: atom_id res chain seq x y z
N MET A 1 23.84 -1.80 -0.93
CA MET A 1 23.12 -0.53 -1.13
C MET A 1 21.63 -0.86 -1.19
N ILE A 2 20.85 -0.47 -0.18
CA ILE A 2 19.40 -0.75 -0.15
C ILE A 2 18.70 0.36 -0.96
N PRO A 3 17.94 0.04 -2.02
CA PRO A 3 17.15 1.05 -2.73
C PRO A 3 16.12 1.68 -1.77
N LEU A 4 15.71 2.92 -2.03
CA LEU A 4 14.64 3.55 -1.26
C LEU A 4 13.43 3.71 -2.17
N HIS A 5 12.29 3.18 -1.77
CA HIS A 5 11.04 3.35 -2.50
C HIS A 5 10.56 4.81 -2.44
N ARG A 6 10.01 5.32 -3.55
CA ARG A 6 9.46 6.67 -3.68
C ARG A 6 7.92 6.63 -3.67
N VAL A 7 7.28 7.48 -2.87
CA VAL A 7 5.85 7.80 -3.00
C VAL A 7 5.73 9.32 -3.12
N GLY A 8 5.50 9.80 -4.34
CA GLY A 8 5.55 11.22 -4.63
C GLY A 8 6.87 11.84 -4.16
N PRO A 9 6.85 12.93 -3.37
CA PRO A 9 8.05 13.59 -2.88
C PRO A 9 8.79 12.82 -1.76
N TYR A 10 8.22 11.74 -1.22
CA TYR A 10 8.76 11.02 -0.07
C TYR A 10 9.57 9.80 -0.48
N ARG A 11 10.69 9.57 0.22
CA ARG A 11 11.49 8.34 0.10
C ARG A 11 11.37 7.55 1.39
N TYR A 12 11.20 6.24 1.33
CA TYR A 12 11.12 5.40 2.52
C TYR A 12 11.93 4.10 2.37
N ASP A 13 12.33 3.52 3.49
CA ASP A 13 13.13 2.29 3.56
C ASP A 13 12.37 1.08 3.01
N ASP A 14 13.09 0.11 2.46
CA ASP A 14 12.47 -1.13 1.95
C ASP A 14 11.91 -2.00 3.08
N GLN A 15 12.53 -1.96 4.27
CA GLN A 15 12.10 -2.76 5.41
C GLN A 15 11.21 -1.96 6.36
N PRO A 16 10.04 -2.49 6.74
CA PRO A 16 9.24 -1.87 7.78
C PRO A 16 9.96 -2.01 9.12
N PHE A 17 9.98 -0.94 9.90
CA PHE A 17 10.54 -0.99 11.27
C PHE A 17 9.47 -1.38 12.31
N GLY A 18 8.20 -1.33 11.92
CA GLY A 18 7.07 -1.66 12.78
C GLY A 18 5.77 -1.72 11.99
N GLY A 19 4.65 -1.94 12.68
CA GLY A 19 3.34 -1.99 12.06
C GLY A 19 2.38 -2.92 12.78
N GLY A 20 1.08 -2.67 12.62
CA GLY A 20 0.03 -3.52 13.18
C GLY A 20 -0.39 -4.63 12.22
N TYR A 21 -1.49 -5.31 12.56
CA TYR A 21 -2.09 -6.35 11.70
C TYR A 21 -2.51 -5.82 10.33
N THR A 22 -2.98 -4.58 10.26
CA THR A 22 -3.57 -3.99 9.04
C THR A 22 -2.65 -3.03 8.30
N SER A 23 -1.46 -2.70 8.83
CA SER A 23 -0.53 -1.76 8.20
C SER A 23 0.93 -1.99 8.59
N ALA A 24 1.85 -1.59 7.72
CA ALA A 24 3.29 -1.57 7.95
C ALA A 24 3.78 -0.11 7.99
N ALA A 25 4.71 0.18 8.89
CA ALA A 25 5.33 1.50 9.08
C ALA A 25 6.80 1.46 8.64
N PHE A 26 7.19 2.46 7.87
CA PHE A 26 8.51 2.58 7.27
C PHE A 26 9.13 3.92 7.61
N HIS A 27 10.43 3.94 7.89
CA HIS A 27 11.15 5.20 8.02
C HIS A 27 11.24 5.84 6.64
N GLY A 28 11.04 7.15 6.59
CA GLY A 28 11.16 7.90 5.37
C GLY A 28 11.69 9.31 5.58
N ARG A 29 11.83 10.01 4.46
CA ARG A 29 12.36 11.35 4.40
C ARG A 29 11.57 12.17 3.38
N ALA A 30 11.13 13.35 3.79
CA ALA A 30 10.54 14.35 2.92
C ALA A 30 11.61 15.07 2.06
N PRO A 31 11.24 15.80 0.99
CA PRO A 31 12.21 16.50 0.13
C PRO A 31 13.11 17.47 0.89
N ASN A 32 12.56 18.10 1.92
CA ASN A 32 13.25 19.02 2.83
C ASN A 32 14.14 18.30 3.87
N LYS A 33 14.38 17.00 3.69
CA LYS A 33 15.16 16.12 4.58
C LYS A 33 14.56 15.88 5.98
N THR A 34 13.35 16.34 6.27
CA THR A 34 12.65 16.04 7.52
C THR A 34 12.35 14.54 7.61
N PRO A 35 12.66 13.86 8.74
CA PRO A 35 12.27 12.47 8.95
C PRO A 35 10.76 12.34 9.03
N VAL A 36 10.20 11.36 8.33
CA VAL A 36 8.76 11.08 8.30
C VAL A 36 8.51 9.58 8.46
N VAL A 37 7.32 9.21 8.92
CA VAL A 37 6.88 7.80 8.98
C VAL A 37 5.81 7.56 7.93
N VAL A 38 6.08 6.65 7.01
CA VAL A 38 5.11 6.26 5.97
C VAL A 38 4.38 5.00 6.44
N LYS A 39 3.05 5.07 6.56
CA LYS A 39 2.21 3.90 6.86
C LYS A 39 1.55 3.39 5.58
N LYS A 40 1.75 2.11 5.27
CA LYS A 40 1.07 1.44 4.15
C LYS A 40 0.13 0.37 4.69
N SER A 41 -1.11 0.36 4.20
CA SER A 41 -2.07 -0.69 4.53
C SER A 41 -1.59 -2.03 3.99
N LYS A 42 -1.56 -3.04 4.85
CA LYS A 42 -1.45 -4.46 4.49
C LYS A 42 -2.81 -4.92 4.00
N GLN A 43 -3.37 -4.24 2.99
CA GLN A 43 -4.63 -4.68 2.41
C GLN A 43 -4.35 -5.97 1.65
N THR A 44 -4.49 -7.10 2.34
CA THR A 44 -4.59 -8.41 1.71
C THR A 44 -6.02 -8.53 1.16
N GLN A 45 -6.33 -7.74 0.13
CA GLN A 45 -7.36 -8.20 -0.79
C GLN A 45 -6.72 -9.36 -1.54
N SER A 46 -7.14 -10.58 -1.23
CA SER A 46 -6.73 -11.72 -2.02
C SER A 46 -7.06 -11.41 -3.48
N PRO A 47 -6.14 -11.54 -4.44
CA PRO A 47 -6.43 -11.33 -5.85
C PRO A 47 -7.61 -12.18 -6.34
N LYS A 48 -7.93 -13.27 -5.62
CA LYS A 48 -9.14 -14.08 -5.84
C LYS A 48 -10.41 -13.36 -5.41
N GLU A 49 -10.44 -12.73 -4.25
CA GLU A 49 -11.62 -12.00 -3.76
C GLU A 49 -11.93 -10.77 -4.61
N THR A 50 -10.93 -10.00 -5.05
CA THR A 50 -11.17 -8.83 -5.91
C THR A 50 -11.71 -9.24 -7.27
N LYS A 51 -11.18 -10.32 -7.88
CA LYS A 51 -11.69 -10.85 -9.15
C LYS A 51 -13.12 -11.38 -9.00
N ASP A 52 -13.42 -12.08 -7.92
CA ASP A 52 -14.75 -12.60 -7.64
C ASP A 52 -15.76 -11.47 -7.42
N LEU A 53 -15.38 -10.39 -6.73
CA LEU A 53 -16.22 -9.20 -6.55
C LEU A 53 -16.45 -8.46 -7.87
N THR A 54 -15.41 -8.22 -8.67
CA THR A 54 -15.57 -7.56 -9.99
C THR A 54 -16.46 -8.38 -10.91
N ALA A 55 -16.27 -9.71 -10.96
CA ALA A 55 -17.08 -10.59 -11.78
C ALA A 55 -18.56 -10.58 -11.34
N ARG A 56 -18.83 -10.53 -10.03
CA ARG A 56 -20.20 -10.41 -9.50
C ARG A 56 -20.86 -9.10 -9.89
N LEU A 57 -20.16 -7.98 -9.71
CA LEU A 57 -20.70 -6.65 -10.01
C LEU A 57 -20.93 -6.45 -11.53
N SER A 58 -20.05 -6.96 -12.39
CA SER A 58 -20.24 -6.89 -13.85
C SER A 58 -21.44 -7.72 -14.32
N ARG A 59 -21.75 -8.85 -13.66
CA ARG A 59 -22.92 -9.68 -13.99
C ARG A 59 -24.22 -9.00 -13.62
N GLU A 60 -24.28 -8.27 -12.50
CA GLU A 60 -25.47 -7.53 -12.12
C GLU A 60 -25.74 -6.34 -13.04
N MET A 61 -24.69 -5.63 -13.50
CA MET A 61 -24.84 -4.50 -14.43
C MET A 61 -25.30 -4.92 -15.84
N ALA A 62 -24.97 -6.13 -16.30
CA ALA A 62 -25.32 -6.62 -17.63
C ALA A 62 -26.78 -7.09 -17.79
N LEU A 63 -27.54 -7.17 -16.68
CA LEU A 63 -28.95 -7.58 -16.67
C LEU A 63 -29.92 -6.38 -16.53
N LEU A 64 -29.40 -5.15 -16.42
CA LEU A 64 -30.13 -3.89 -16.51
C LEU A 64 -30.14 -3.40 -17.96
#